data_AF-X8IR07-F1
#
_entry.id   AF-X8IR07-F1
#
_cell.length_a   1.000
_cell.length_b   1.000
_cell.length_c   1.000
_cell.angle_alpha   90.00
_cell.angle_beta   90.00
_cell.angle_gamma   90.00
#
_symmetry.space_group_name_H-M   'P 1'
#
loop_
_entity.id
_entity.type
_entity.pdbx_description
1 polymer ?
#
loop_
_entity_poly.entity_id
_entity_poly.type
_entity_poly.pdbx_seq_one_letter_code
_entity_poly.pdbx_strand_id
1 'polypeptide(L)'
;MGKRTTKVRVFTIADYIEEQQWLEQQHRRGWRLVKVVPPCFFVFEACEPEESVYRIEYHNRRAAADYIQMYEDYGWEYVCSCMGWNYFCKSTCDISDARDKEIFSDAEDKLAIHCARKLRKLRKELEK
;
A
#
# COMPACT_ATOMS: atom_id res chain seq x y z
N MET A 1 3.73 -22.95 -11.32
CA MET A 1 4.07 -21.57 -11.71
C MET A 1 2.80 -20.74 -11.58
N GLY A 2 2.70 -19.89 -10.54
CA GLY A 2 1.54 -19.01 -10.34
C GLY A 2 1.36 -18.05 -11.51
N LYS A 3 0.12 -17.75 -11.90
CA LYS A 3 -0.17 -16.77 -12.95
C LYS A 3 0.18 -15.38 -12.42
N ARG A 4 1.04 -14.63 -13.12
CA ARG A 4 1.38 -13.24 -12.78
C ARG A 4 0.80 -12.31 -13.83
N THR A 5 0.30 -11.16 -13.40
CA THR A 5 -0.19 -10.11 -14.29
C THR A 5 0.43 -8.78 -13.89
N THR A 6 0.76 -7.95 -14.87
CA THR A 6 1.26 -6.60 -14.61
C THR A 6 0.23 -5.61 -15.11
N LYS A 7 -0.17 -4.67 -14.27
CA LYS A 7 -1.07 -3.59 -14.62
C LYS A 7 -0.33 -2.27 -14.53
N VAL A 8 -0.46 -1.47 -15.57
CA VAL A 8 0.04 -0.10 -15.58
C VAL A 8 -1.12 0.80 -15.22
N ARG A 9 -0.99 1.55 -14.13
CA ARG A 9 -2.02 2.50 -13.74
C ARG A 9 -1.37 3.69 -13.06
N VAL A 10 -1.59 4.87 -13.62
CA VAL A 10 -1.05 6.11 -13.04
C VAL A 10 -2.01 6.55 -11.95
N PHE A 11 -1.60 6.37 -10.70
CA PHE A 11 -2.26 6.98 -9.55
C PHE A 11 -1.47 8.21 -9.14
N THR A 12 -2.16 9.30 -8.82
CA THR A 12 -1.50 10.40 -8.14
C THR A 12 -1.47 10.11 -6.64
N ILE A 13 -0.54 10.76 -5.95
CA ILE A 13 -0.42 10.67 -4.49
C ILE A 13 -1.71 11.11 -3.77
N ALA A 14 -2.55 11.94 -4.40
CA ALA A 14 -3.85 12.32 -3.84
C ALA A 14 -4.86 11.16 -3.92
N ASP A 15 -4.68 10.25 -4.88
CA ASP A 15 -5.55 9.09 -5.14
C ASP A 15 -5.10 7.85 -4.36
N TYR A 16 -4.29 7.98 -3.31
CA TYR A 16 -3.83 6.84 -2.50
C TYR A 16 -5.01 6.05 -1.88
N ILE A 17 -6.14 6.71 -1.60
CA ILE A 17 -7.38 6.07 -1.17
C ILE A 17 -7.96 5.21 -2.30
N GLU A 18 -8.02 5.74 -3.52
CA GLU A 18 -8.48 4.99 -4.69
C GLU A 18 -7.52 3.84 -5.04
N GLU A 19 -6.22 4.05 -4.88
CA GLU A 19 -5.19 3.03 -5.07
C GLU A 19 -5.40 1.86 -4.08
N GLN A 20 -5.61 2.14 -2.79
CA GLN A 20 -5.96 1.14 -1.78
C GLN A 20 -7.20 0.36 -2.18
N GLN A 21 -8.32 1.05 -2.43
CA GLN A 21 -9.58 0.43 -2.85
C GLN A 21 -9.45 -0.42 -4.11
N TRP A 22 -8.61 0.02 -5.04
CA TRP A 22 -8.36 -0.72 -6.27
C TRP A 22 -7.56 -2.00 -6.03
N LEU A 23 -6.56 -1.96 -5.14
CA LEU A 23 -5.78 -3.13 -4.73
C LEU A 23 -6.65 -4.15 -3.99
N GLU A 24 -7.50 -3.70 -3.07
CA GLU A 24 -8.50 -4.52 -2.37
C GLU A 24 -9.41 -5.23 -3.38
N GLN A 25 -9.93 -4.50 -4.38
CA GLN A 25 -10.72 -5.08 -5.46
C GLN A 25 -9.94 -6.08 -6.32
N GLN A 26 -8.63 -5.87 -6.54
CA GLN A 26 -7.82 -6.84 -7.27
C GLN A 26 -7.65 -8.12 -6.44
N HIS A 27 -7.41 -8.01 -5.13
CA HIS A 27 -7.24 -9.16 -4.26
C HIS A 27 -8.52 -9.98 -4.13
N ARG A 28 -9.68 -9.32 -4.02
CA ARG A 28 -11.00 -9.98 -4.06
C ARG A 28 -11.23 -10.77 -5.36
N ARG A 29 -10.58 -10.37 -6.46
CA ARG A 29 -10.61 -11.08 -7.75
C ARG A 29 -9.55 -12.19 -7.85
N GLY A 30 -8.81 -12.46 -6.78
CA GLY A 30 -7.71 -13.41 -6.73
C GLY A 30 -6.39 -12.85 -7.27
N TRP A 31 -6.15 -11.54 -7.17
CA TRP A 31 -4.90 -10.91 -7.59
C TRP A 31 -4.24 -10.15 -6.44
N ARG A 32 -3.23 -10.78 -5.82
CA ARG A 32 -2.43 -10.18 -4.74
C ARG A 32 -1.33 -9.32 -5.34
N LEU A 33 -1.15 -8.10 -4.80
CA LEU A 33 -0.01 -7.26 -5.19
C LEU A 33 1.29 -7.91 -4.70
N VAL A 34 2.32 -7.94 -5.55
CA VAL A 34 3.64 -8.50 -5.21
C VAL A 34 4.70 -7.42 -5.20
N LYS A 35 4.68 -6.53 -6.19
CA LYS A 35 5.64 -5.42 -6.27
C LYS A 35 5.09 -4.26 -7.08
N VAL A 36 5.50 -3.07 -6.69
CA VAL A 36 5.31 -1.84 -7.47
C VAL A 36 6.67 -1.39 -8.00
N VAL A 37 6.74 -1.16 -9.30
CA VAL A 37 7.95 -0.72 -10.00
C VAL A 37 7.68 0.67 -10.60
N PRO A 38 8.56 1.66 -10.37
CA PRO A 38 8.38 2.99 -10.94
C PRO A 38 8.48 2.97 -12.48
N PRO A 39 7.79 3.87 -13.21
CA PRO A 39 6.95 4.96 -12.68
C PRO A 39 5.57 4.52 -12.14
N CYS A 40 4.91 3.51 -12.69
CA CYS A 40 3.53 3.12 -12.32
C CYS A 40 3.18 1.65 -12.68
N PHE A 41 4.12 0.71 -12.53
CA PHE A 41 3.92 -0.70 -12.85
C PHE A 41 3.58 -1.52 -11.62
N PHE A 42 2.37 -2.08 -11.57
CA PHE A 42 1.89 -2.92 -10.48
C PHE A 42 1.92 -4.38 -10.91
N VAL A 43 2.74 -5.19 -10.26
CA VAL A 43 2.84 -6.62 -10.53
C VAL A 43 2.02 -7.37 -9.50
N PHE A 44 1.07 -8.14 -10.00
CA PHE A 44 0.19 -9.00 -9.22
C PHE A 44 0.49 -10.47 -9.49
N GLU A 45 0.17 -11.29 -8.51
CA GLU A 45 0.20 -12.75 -8.59
C GLU A 45 -1.19 -13.30 -8.27
N ALA A 46 -1.55 -14.38 -8.96
CA ALA A 46 -2.80 -15.07 -8.73
C ALA A 46 -2.78 -15.69 -7.32
N CYS A 47 -3.73 -15.27 -6.51
CA CYS A 47 -3.95 -15.72 -5.14
C CYS A 47 -5.39 -16.22 -5.01
N GLU A 48 -5.71 -16.89 -3.92
CA GLU A 48 -7.10 -17.22 -3.61
C GLU A 48 -7.90 -15.93 -3.43
N PRO A 49 -9.16 -15.88 -3.92
CA PRO A 49 -10.00 -14.70 -3.77
C PRO A 49 -10.39 -14.55 -2.30
N GLU A 50 -9.61 -13.75 -1.59
CA GLU A 50 -9.85 -13.38 -0.21
C GLU A 50 -10.19 -11.89 -0.11
N GLU A 51 -11.02 -11.55 0.87
CA GLU A 51 -11.22 -10.16 1.25
C GLU A 51 -9.99 -9.73 2.07
N SER A 52 -9.20 -8.82 1.49
CA SER A 52 -8.04 -8.23 2.17
C SER A 52 -8.08 -6.71 2.02
N VAL A 53 -7.68 -6.03 3.09
CA VAL A 53 -7.51 -4.59 3.14
C VAL A 53 -6.07 -4.26 2.78
N TYR A 54 -5.90 -3.30 1.86
CA TYR A 54 -4.60 -2.75 1.53
C TYR A 54 -4.45 -1.40 2.22
N ARG A 55 -3.31 -1.21 2.87
CA ARG A 55 -2.93 0.08 3.43
C ARG A 55 -1.64 0.57 2.83
N ILE A 56 -1.67 1.81 2.36
CA ILE A 56 -0.51 2.47 1.77
C ILE A 56 -0.02 3.51 2.76
N GLU A 57 1.19 3.32 3.26
CA GLU A 57 1.81 4.19 4.24
C GLU A 57 3.02 4.91 3.65
N TYR A 58 3.01 6.24 3.70
CA TYR A 58 4.20 7.01 3.37
C TYR A 58 5.17 7.03 4.57
N HIS A 59 6.37 6.48 4.38
CA HIS A 59 7.48 6.67 5.30
C HIS A 59 8.68 7.22 4.53
N ASN A 60 9.31 8.29 5.03
CA ASN A 60 10.43 8.95 4.33
C ASN A 60 11.64 8.01 4.11
N ARG A 61 11.66 6.87 4.81
CA ARG A 61 12.58 5.75 4.60
C ARG A 61 11.77 4.48 4.34
N ARG A 62 12.43 3.44 3.82
CA ARG A 62 11.86 2.09 3.86
C ARG A 62 11.47 1.81 5.32
N ALA A 63 10.28 1.25 5.55
CA ALA A 63 9.86 0.89 6.89
C ALA A 63 10.98 0.10 7.57
N ALA A 64 11.39 0.55 8.76
CA ALA A 64 12.39 -0.17 9.54
C ALA A 64 11.89 -1.60 9.79
N ALA A 65 12.80 -2.57 9.90
CA ALA A 65 12.40 -3.94 10.20
C ALA A 65 11.54 -4.00 11.47
N ASP A 66 11.88 -3.21 12.50
CA ASP A 66 11.09 -3.07 13.73
C ASP A 66 9.66 -2.56 13.46
N TYR A 67 9.50 -1.63 12.51
CA TYR A 67 8.18 -1.11 12.13
C TYR A 67 7.37 -2.18 11.39
N ILE A 68 7.99 -2.91 10.47
CA ILE A 68 7.34 -4.00 9.74
C ILE A 68 6.92 -5.11 10.71
N GLN A 69 7.81 -5.52 11.63
CA GLN A 69 7.51 -6.55 12.62
C GLN A 69 6.37 -6.14 13.56
N MET A 70 6.32 -4.87 13.96
CA MET A 70 5.20 -4.37 14.75
C MET A 70 3.88 -4.54 13.98
N TYR A 71 3.86 -4.19 12.70
CA TYR A 71 2.68 -4.34 11.83
C TYR A 71 2.30 -5.82 11.64
N GLU A 72 3.29 -6.69 11.45
CA GLU A 72 3.09 -8.15 11.36
C GLU A 72 2.48 -8.73 12.63
N ASP A 73 2.88 -8.25 13.82
CA ASP A 73 2.28 -8.65 15.10
C ASP A 73 0.80 -8.24 15.19
N TYR A 74 0.42 -7.13 14.54
CA TYR A 74 -0.97 -6.69 14.38
C TYR A 74 -1.71 -7.39 13.22
N GLY A 75 -1.10 -8.38 12.56
CA GLY A 75 -1.70 -9.13 11.45
C GLY A 75 -1.60 -8.44 10.09
N TRP A 76 -0.76 -7.40 9.95
CA TRP A 76 -0.50 -6.76 8.67
C TRP A 76 0.73 -7.37 7.99
N GLU A 77 0.55 -7.93 6.80
CA GLU A 77 1.64 -8.41 5.96
C GLU A 77 2.24 -7.27 5.14
N TYR A 78 3.55 -7.06 5.24
CA TYR A 78 4.26 -6.15 4.34
C TYR A 78 4.39 -6.76 2.94
N VAL A 79 3.90 -6.02 1.94
CA VAL A 79 3.91 -6.44 0.54
C VAL A 79 5.17 -5.94 -0.16
N CYS A 80 5.32 -4.62 -0.25
CA CYS A 80 6.46 -4.01 -0.93
C CYS A 80 6.63 -2.53 -0.54
N SER A 81 7.71 -1.91 -0.99
CA SER A 81 7.88 -0.45 -0.91
C SER A 81 8.31 0.14 -2.24
N CYS A 82 7.76 1.31 -2.59
CA CYS A 82 8.11 2.04 -3.80
C CYS A 82 8.21 3.55 -3.51
N MET A 83 9.33 4.19 -3.85
CA MET A 83 9.53 5.65 -3.67
C MET A 83 9.15 6.19 -2.26
N GLY A 84 9.35 5.42 -1.19
CA GLY A 84 8.99 5.80 0.18
C GLY A 84 7.54 5.48 0.58
N TRP A 85 6.76 4.93 -0.32
CA TRP A 85 5.48 4.28 0.00
C TRP A 85 5.73 2.86 0.42
N ASN A 86 5.07 2.41 1.48
CA ASN A 86 5.09 1.05 1.98
C ASN A 86 3.67 0.51 1.84
N TYR A 87 3.55 -0.67 1.25
CA TYR A 87 2.29 -1.34 0.98
C TYR A 87 2.14 -2.46 2.00
N PHE A 88 1.07 -2.41 2.78
CA PHE A 88 0.69 -3.43 3.74
C PHE A 88 -0.64 -4.05 3.30
N CYS A 89 -0.82 -5.34 3.55
CA CYS A 89 -2.02 -6.09 3.26
C CYS A 89 -2.44 -6.85 4.51
N LYS A 90 -3.73 -6.84 4.85
CA LYS A 90 -4.28 -7.63 5.96
C LYS A 90 -5.57 -8.29 5.52
N SER A 91 -5.74 -9.57 5.82
CA SER A 91 -6.98 -10.28 5.51
C SER A 91 -8.12 -9.80 6.40
N THR A 92 -9.29 -9.53 5.84
CA THR A 92 -10.46 -9.03 6.59
C THR A 92 -10.97 -10.03 7.62
N CYS A 93 -10.68 -11.32 7.43
CA CYS A 93 -10.94 -12.37 8.42
C CYS A 93 -10.28 -12.06 9.79
N ASP A 94 -9.18 -11.31 9.78
CA ASP A 94 -8.39 -10.93 10.95
C ASP A 94 -8.71 -9.51 11.47
N ILE A 95 -9.63 -8.79 10.83
CA ILE A 95 -10.04 -7.40 11.17
C ILE A 95 -11.18 -7.39 12.20
N SER A 96 -11.28 -8.42 13.05
CA SER A 96 -12.28 -8.45 14.11
C SER A 96 -11.87 -7.65 15.35
N ASP A 97 -10.67 -7.07 15.41
CA ASP A 97 -10.16 -6.42 16.61
C ASP A 97 -10.12 -4.88 16.48
N ALA A 98 -10.89 -4.21 17.35
CA ALA A 98 -10.97 -2.76 17.49
C ALA A 98 -9.60 -2.08 17.75
N ARG A 99 -8.54 -2.85 18.06
CA ARG A 99 -7.16 -2.39 18.19
C ARG A 99 -6.55 -1.81 16.91
N ASP A 100 -7.08 -2.15 15.73
CA ASP A 100 -6.56 -1.58 14.48
C ASP A 100 -6.67 -0.05 14.51
N LYS A 101 -7.83 0.52 14.87
CA LYS A 101 -8.08 1.97 14.84
C LYS A 101 -7.14 2.83 15.70
N GLU A 102 -6.59 2.29 16.79
CA GLU A 102 -5.77 3.08 17.72
C GLU A 102 -4.33 3.31 17.23
N ILE A 103 -3.78 2.39 16.43
CA ILE A 103 -2.39 2.49 15.91
C ILE A 103 -2.31 3.55 14.79
N PHE A 104 -3.41 3.75 14.05
CA PHE A 104 -3.40 4.54 12.81
C PHE A 104 -3.88 5.98 12.96
N SER A 105 -4.53 6.33 14.07
CA SER A 105 -5.07 7.69 14.26
C SER A 105 -4.00 8.79 14.25
N ASP A 106 -2.74 8.48 14.56
CA ASP A 106 -1.62 9.44 14.52
C ASP A 106 -0.85 9.41 13.18
N ALA A 107 -0.95 8.31 12.43
CA ALA A 107 -0.23 8.10 11.18
C ALA A 107 -0.93 8.77 9.98
N GLU A 108 -2.27 8.80 9.98
CA GLU A 108 -3.07 9.39 8.88
C GLU A 108 -2.83 10.90 8.71
N ASP A 109 -2.72 11.66 9.81
CA ASP A 109 -2.52 13.12 9.77
C ASP A 109 -1.13 13.47 9.20
N LYS A 110 -0.10 12.68 9.56
CA LYS A 110 1.27 12.82 9.05
C LYS A 110 1.39 12.42 7.60
N LEU A 111 0.64 11.40 7.16
CA LEU A 111 0.60 10.96 5.77
C LEU A 111 0.10 12.07 4.85
N ALA A 112 -1.03 12.69 5.20
CA ALA A 112 -1.64 13.74 4.39
C ALA A 112 -0.68 14.93 4.17
N ILE A 113 -0.02 15.38 5.24
CA ILE A 113 0.94 16.49 5.18
C ILE A 113 2.18 16.10 4.35
N HIS A 114 2.70 14.89 4.51
CA HIS A 114 3.89 14.46 3.79
C HIS A 114 3.61 14.23 2.30
N CYS A 115 2.46 13.64 1.96
CA CYS A 115 1.99 13.43 0.60
C CYS A 115 1.89 14.74 -0.17
N ALA A 116 1.30 15.78 0.43
CA ALA A 116 1.19 17.11 -0.16
C ALA A 116 2.56 17.73 -0.48
N ARG A 117 3.57 17.53 0.38
CA ARG A 117 4.93 18.04 0.15
C ARG A 117 5.65 17.32 -0.98
N LYS A 118 5.45 16.01 -1.11
CA LYS A 118 6.10 15.21 -2.16
C LYS A 118 5.41 15.34 -3.52
N LEU A 119 4.09 15.53 -3.57
CA LEU A 119 3.37 15.95 -4.78
C LEU A 119 3.99 17.18 -5.42
N ARG A 120 4.32 18.19 -4.61
CA ARG A 120 4.99 19.40 -5.08
C ARG A 120 6.39 19.14 -5.65
N LYS A 121 7.10 18.13 -5.14
CA LYS A 121 8.43 17.73 -5.65
C LYS A 121 8.33 16.88 -6.93
N LEU A 122 7.52 15.82 -6.92
CA LEU A 122 7.32 14.94 -8.08
C LEU A 122 6.73 15.68 -9.28
N ARG A 123 5.77 16.60 -9.03
CA ARG A 123 5.24 17.47 -10.09
C ARG A 123 6.34 18.33 -10.72
N LYS A 124 7.24 18.90 -9.89
CA LYS A 124 8.41 19.64 -10.39
C LYS A 124 9.43 18.79 -11.15
N GLU A 125 9.53 17.49 -10.87
CA GLU A 125 10.45 16.58 -11.57
C GLU A 125 9.84 16.00 -12.86
N LEU A 126 8.52 15.88 -12.95
CA LEU A 126 7.80 15.49 -14.17
C LEU A 126 7.60 16.66 -15.15
N GLU A 127 7.63 17.91 -14.67
CA GLU A 127 7.55 19.14 -15.49
C GLU A 127 8.91 19.62 -16.03
N LYS A 128 9.99 18.83 -15.87
CA LYS A 128 11.35 19.11 -16.40
C LYS A 128 11.74 18.11 -17.47
#